data_AF-A0AAE3EXG2-F1
#
_entry.id   AF-A0AAE3EXG2-F1
#
_cell.length_a   1.000
_cell.length_b   1.000
_cell.length_c   1.000
_cell.angle_alpha   90.00
_cell.angle_beta   90.00
_cell.angle_gamma   90.00
#
_symmetry.space_group_name_H-M   'P 1'
#
loop_
_entity.id
_entity.type
_entity.pdbx_description
1 polymer ?
#
loop_
_entity_poly.entity_id
_entity_poly.type
_entity_poly.pdbx_seq_one_letter_code
_entity_poly.pdbx_strand_id
1 'polypeptide(L)'
;MNYFISIFILFGALLTCSKVNAQDCTLAISGRDADIIIQVFQMNNEQIAKMERWKVELAKETDAAQEQANQLLASQPQSTPEELARIAVKYKEIQNRAVEISKSYDKKLLAIFNENQYRRYVGLCREIFLKPLVGIPD
;
A
#
# COMPACT_ATOMS: atom_id res chain seq x y z
N MET A 1 -6.48 16.24 -47.72
CA MET A 1 -6.97 14.93 -47.24
C MET A 1 -5.89 14.13 -46.51
N ASN A 2 -4.71 13.91 -47.10
CA ASN A 2 -3.68 13.01 -46.53
C ASN A 2 -3.03 13.52 -45.23
N TYR A 3 -2.85 14.83 -45.06
CA TYR A 3 -2.27 15.39 -43.83
C TYR A 3 -3.17 15.21 -42.60
N PHE A 4 -4.49 15.32 -42.76
CA PHE A 4 -5.45 15.07 -41.68
C PHE A 4 -5.42 13.60 -41.26
N ILE A 5 -5.32 12.67 -42.23
CA ILE A 5 -5.20 11.23 -41.95
C ILE A 5 -3.89 10.93 -41.22
N SER A 6 -2.76 11.51 -41.65
CA SER A 6 -1.47 11.37 -40.94
C SER A 6 -1.51 11.92 -39.52
N ILE A 7 -2.19 13.05 -39.27
CA ILE A 7 -2.35 13.62 -37.92
C ILE A 7 -3.18 12.69 -37.03
N PHE A 8 -4.27 12.12 -37.54
CA PHE A 8 -5.10 11.16 -36.81
C PHE A 8 -4.35 9.85 -36.49
N ILE A 9 -3.50 9.37 -37.40
CA ILE A 9 -2.66 8.18 -37.16
C ILE A 9 -1.59 8.48 -36.09
N LEU A 10 -0.99 9.66 -36.10
CA LEU A 10 0.01 10.07 -35.12
C LEU A 10 -0.60 10.25 -33.71
N PHE A 11 -1.78 10.87 -33.61
CA PHE A 11 -2.52 10.99 -32.34
C PHE A 11 -3.03 9.64 -31.83
N GLY A 12 -3.50 8.76 -32.72
CA GLY A 12 -3.91 7.40 -32.38
C GLY A 12 -2.76 6.53 -31.86
N ALA A 13 -1.55 6.73 -32.39
CA ALA A 13 -0.35 6.02 -31.94
C ALA A 13 0.18 6.52 -30.57
N LEU A 14 -0.06 7.78 -30.20
CA LEU A 14 0.34 8.34 -28.89
C LEU A 14 -0.56 7.86 -27.73
N LEU A 15 -1.81 7.49 -28.00
CA LEU A 15 -2.80 7.11 -26.98
C LEU A 15 -2.68 5.66 -26.49
N THR A 16 -1.91 4.79 -27.15
CA THR A 16 -1.96 3.34 -26.92
C THR A 16 -0.94 2.79 -25.92
N CYS A 17 -0.11 3.63 -25.27
CA CYS A 17 1.01 3.11 -24.46
C CYS A 17 1.15 3.69 -23.05
N SER A 18 0.07 4.14 -22.41
CA SER A 18 0.12 4.44 -20.98
C SER A 18 -0.15 3.18 -20.16
N LYS A 19 0.91 2.46 -19.77
CA LYS A 19 0.80 1.42 -18.72
C LYS A 19 0.53 2.13 -17.40
N VAL A 20 -0.75 2.30 -17.05
CA VAL A 20 -1.12 2.72 -15.70
C VAL A 20 -0.81 1.55 -14.77
N ASN A 21 0.26 1.67 -13.99
CA ASN A 21 0.50 0.77 -12.88
C ASN A 21 -0.57 1.07 -11.82
N ALA A 22 -1.62 0.26 -11.80
CA ALA A 22 -2.66 0.36 -10.77
C ALA A 22 -1.99 0.18 -9.39
N GLN A 23 -2.28 1.12 -8.49
CA GLN A 23 -1.78 1.04 -7.11
C GLN A 23 -2.39 -0.19 -6.42
N ASP A 24 -1.65 -0.75 -5.46
CA ASP A 24 -2.13 -1.87 -4.66
C ASP A 24 -3.28 -1.44 -3.74
N CYS A 25 -4.28 -2.31 -3.62
CA CYS A 25 -5.45 -2.11 -2.79
C CYS A 25 -5.16 -2.52 -1.35
N THR A 26 -4.66 -1.60 -0.54
CA THR A 26 -4.41 -1.82 0.89
C THR A 26 -5.70 -1.68 1.70
N LEU A 27 -5.82 -2.46 2.78
CA LEU A 27 -6.89 -2.34 3.76
C LEU A 27 -6.53 -1.35 4.87
N ALA A 28 -5.23 -1.08 5.06
CA ALA A 28 -4.72 -0.17 6.09
C ALA A 28 -5.22 -0.52 7.50
N ILE A 29 -5.01 -1.77 7.92
CA ILE A 29 -5.57 -2.29 9.19
C ILE A 29 -5.13 -1.52 10.45
N SER A 30 -4.00 -0.80 10.40
CA SER A 30 -3.52 0.07 11.48
C SER A 30 -4.29 1.38 11.63
N GLY A 31 -5.18 1.70 10.68
CA GLY A 31 -5.92 2.96 10.63
C GLY A 31 -7.09 3.05 11.61
N ARG A 32 -7.67 4.25 11.68
CA ARG A 32 -8.88 4.56 12.48
C ARG A 32 -10.14 3.82 11.99
N ASP A 33 -10.04 3.16 10.85
CA ASP A 33 -11.15 2.54 10.13
C ASP A 33 -11.26 1.03 10.38
N ALA A 34 -10.56 0.49 11.40
CA ALA A 34 -10.65 -0.93 11.77
C ALA A 34 -12.10 -1.38 11.99
N ASP A 35 -12.93 -0.52 12.60
CA ASP A 35 -14.37 -0.79 12.78
C ASP A 35 -15.14 -0.84 11.47
N ILE A 36 -14.72 -0.06 10.46
CA ILE A 36 -15.30 -0.08 9.11
C ILE A 36 -14.95 -1.41 8.43
N ILE A 37 -13.71 -1.86 8.54
CA ILE A 37 -13.27 -3.16 7.99
C ILE A 37 -14.12 -4.28 8.58
N ILE A 38 -14.29 -4.30 9.91
CA ILE A 38 -15.12 -5.30 10.60
C ILE A 38 -16.56 -5.30 10.06
N GLN A 39 -17.16 -4.12 9.90
CA GLN A 39 -18.54 -3.98 9.45
C GLN A 39 -18.72 -4.34 7.97
N VAL A 40 -17.87 -3.82 7.08
CA VAL A 40 -17.95 -4.02 5.63
C VAL A 40 -17.73 -5.48 5.25
N PHE A 41 -16.79 -6.14 5.92
CA PHE A 41 -16.46 -7.55 5.68
C PHE A 41 -17.19 -8.50 6.63
N GLN A 42 -18.05 -8.00 7.53
CA GLN A 42 -18.84 -8.81 8.46
C GLN A 42 -17.98 -9.86 9.18
N MET A 43 -16.87 -9.41 9.76
CA MET A 43 -15.87 -10.29 10.35
C MET A 43 -16.44 -11.01 11.59
N ASN A 44 -16.05 -12.27 11.78
CA ASN A 44 -16.40 -13.02 12.99
C ASN A 44 -15.41 -12.73 14.14
N ASN A 45 -15.76 -13.19 15.35
CA ASN A 45 -14.95 -12.93 16.55
C ASN A 45 -13.51 -13.46 16.46
N GLU A 46 -13.29 -14.58 15.79
CA GLU A 46 -11.94 -15.13 15.60
C GLU A 46 -11.09 -14.24 14.68
N GLN A 47 -11.69 -13.79 13.57
CA GLN A 47 -11.05 -12.88 12.61
C GLN A 47 -10.74 -11.53 13.26
N ILE A 48 -11.68 -10.98 14.05
CA ILE A 48 -11.50 -9.72 14.79
C ILE A 48 -10.34 -9.86 15.79
N ALA A 49 -10.31 -10.94 16.58
CA ALA A 49 -9.24 -11.15 17.56
C ALA A 49 -7.86 -11.29 16.90
N LYS A 50 -7.78 -11.91 15.71
CA LYS A 50 -6.54 -11.96 14.91
C LYS A 50 -6.14 -10.57 14.43
N MET A 51 -7.08 -9.81 13.86
CA MET A 51 -6.84 -8.45 13.37
C MET A 51 -6.33 -7.52 14.48
N GLU A 52 -6.93 -7.54 15.67
CA GLU A 52 -6.47 -6.70 16.79
C GLU A 52 -5.07 -7.06 17.27
N ARG A 53 -4.71 -8.36 17.30
CA ARG A 53 -3.33 -8.76 17.60
C ARG A 53 -2.34 -8.24 16.55
N TRP A 54 -2.65 -8.45 15.28
CA TRP A 54 -1.83 -7.98 14.18
C TRP A 54 -1.69 -6.45 14.14
N LYS A 55 -2.71 -5.70 14.56
CA LYS A 55 -2.61 -4.23 14.72
C LYS A 55 -1.56 -3.83 15.75
N VAL A 56 -1.49 -4.55 16.87
CA VAL A 56 -0.47 -4.31 17.90
C VAL A 56 0.93 -4.67 17.39
N GLU A 57 1.06 -5.81 16.70
CA GLU A 57 2.34 -6.23 16.09
C GLU A 57 2.81 -5.24 15.03
N LEU A 58 1.91 -4.83 14.13
CA LEU A 58 2.16 -3.83 13.10
C LEU A 58 2.61 -2.50 13.72
N ALA A 59 1.90 -2.01 14.76
CA ALA A 59 2.27 -0.78 15.44
C ALA A 59 3.71 -0.83 15.98
N LYS A 60 4.08 -1.92 16.65
CA LYS A 60 5.45 -2.13 17.15
C LYS A 60 6.50 -2.10 16.04
N GLU A 61 6.23 -2.74 14.91
CA GLU A 61 7.15 -2.74 13.77
C GLU A 61 7.26 -1.38 13.09
N THR A 62 6.14 -0.66 12.95
CA THR A 62 6.14 0.69 12.37
C THR A 62 6.78 1.71 13.31
N ASP A 63 6.63 1.57 14.63
CA ASP A 63 7.31 2.42 15.62
C ASP A 63 8.83 2.24 15.56
N ALA A 64 9.29 1.01 15.37
CA ALA A 64 10.71 0.73 15.15
C ALA A 64 11.25 1.39 13.87
N ALA A 65 10.47 1.41 12.79
CA ALA A 65 10.81 2.12 11.56
C ALA A 65 10.82 3.65 11.76
N GLN A 66 9.84 4.18 12.50
CA GLN A 66 9.78 5.61 12.85
C GLN A 66 10.99 6.03 13.70
N GLU A 67 11.40 5.21 14.66
CA GLU A 67 12.59 5.46 15.46
C GLU A 67 13.87 5.47 14.62
N GLN A 68 14.02 4.52 13.68
CA GLN A 68 15.14 4.52 12.72
C GLN A 68 15.15 5.79 11.87
N ALA A 69 13.99 6.27 11.44
CA ALA A 69 13.87 7.52 10.71
C ALA A 69 14.29 8.72 11.56
N ASN A 70 13.85 8.79 12.83
CA ASN A 70 14.25 9.86 13.76
C ASN A 70 15.76 9.86 13.99
N GLN A 71 16.36 8.68 14.21
CA GLN A 71 17.81 8.54 14.39
C GLN A 71 18.60 8.96 13.14
N LEU A 72 18.12 8.60 11.95
CA LEU A 72 18.71 9.04 10.70
C LEU A 72 18.68 10.57 10.57
N LEU A 73 17.54 11.19 10.88
CA LEU A 73 17.38 12.65 10.83
C LEU A 73 18.14 13.38 11.95
N ALA A 74 18.45 12.72 13.06
CA ALA A 74 19.29 13.28 14.12
C ALA A 74 20.79 13.16 13.82
N SER A 75 21.18 12.33 12.83
CA SER A 75 22.59 12.13 12.48
C SER A 75 23.20 13.37 11.80
N GLN A 76 24.39 13.78 12.25
CA GLN A 76 25.22 14.83 11.63
C GLN A 76 26.24 14.18 10.67
N PRO A 77 26.66 14.83 9.56
CA PRO A 77 26.31 16.18 9.08
C PRO A 77 25.20 16.18 8.01
N GLN A 78 24.40 17.26 7.97
CA GLN A 78 23.29 17.49 7.02
C GLN A 78 23.43 18.83 6.28
N SER A 79 24.66 19.31 6.15
CA SER A 79 24.96 20.71 5.83
C SER A 79 25.18 20.93 4.33
N THR A 80 25.44 19.86 3.59
CA THR A 80 25.66 19.89 2.14
C THR A 80 24.50 19.24 1.37
N PRO A 81 24.24 19.67 0.12
CA PRO A 81 23.27 19.00 -0.75
C PRO A 81 23.52 17.50 -0.91
N GLU A 82 24.78 17.08 -1.01
CA GLU A 82 25.16 15.69 -1.17
C GLU A 82 24.86 14.85 0.09
N GLU A 83 25.03 15.43 1.28
CA GLU A 83 24.64 14.80 2.56
C GLU A 83 23.12 14.66 2.67
N LEU A 84 22.39 15.73 2.35
CA LEU A 84 20.93 15.73 2.35
C LEU A 84 20.36 14.71 1.35
N ALA A 85 20.98 14.58 0.17
CA ALA A 85 20.59 13.57 -0.83
C ALA A 85 20.76 12.14 -0.29
N ARG A 86 21.87 11.84 0.41
CA ARG A 86 22.08 10.52 1.02
C ARG A 86 21.07 10.22 2.13
N ILE A 87 20.73 11.23 2.93
CA ILE A 87 19.71 11.11 3.99
C ILE A 87 18.34 10.85 3.38
N ALA A 88 17.97 11.59 2.32
CA ALA A 88 16.70 11.40 1.63
C ALA A 88 16.54 9.99 1.07
N VAL A 89 17.60 9.41 0.48
CA VAL A 89 17.59 8.02 -0.01
C VAL A 89 17.34 7.04 1.13
N LYS A 90 18.10 7.12 2.23
CA LYS A 90 17.93 6.23 3.39
C LYS A 90 16.57 6.39 4.05
N TYR A 91 16.08 7.62 4.17
CA TYR A 91 14.76 7.90 4.72
C TYR A 91 13.67 7.27 3.85
N LYS A 92 13.81 7.34 2.52
CA LYS A 92 12.90 6.70 1.58
C LYS A 92 12.92 5.17 1.70
N GLU A 93 14.08 4.56 1.92
CA GLU A 93 14.20 3.12 2.17
C GLU A 93 13.44 2.71 3.45
N ILE A 94 13.57 3.48 4.53
CA ILE A 94 12.84 3.25 5.78
C ILE A 94 11.32 3.36 5.55
N GLN A 95 10.87 4.39 4.83
CA GLN A 95 9.46 4.55 4.48
C GLN A 95 8.94 3.38 3.65
N ASN A 96 9.68 2.96 2.63
CA ASN A 96 9.28 1.84 1.78
C ASN A 96 9.17 0.55 2.60
N ARG A 97 10.09 0.33 3.56
CA ARG A 97 10.03 -0.81 4.48
C ARG A 97 8.77 -0.76 5.35
N ALA A 98 8.42 0.40 5.91
CA ALA A 98 7.20 0.55 6.72
C ALA A 98 5.94 0.27 5.90
N VAL A 99 5.89 0.71 4.64
CA VAL A 99 4.79 0.40 3.70
C VAL A 99 4.68 -1.10 3.43
N GLU A 100 5.79 -1.78 3.14
CA GLU A 100 5.78 -3.22 2.89
C GLU A 100 5.41 -4.04 4.14
N ILE A 101 5.82 -3.61 5.32
CA ILE A 101 5.37 -4.20 6.59
C ILE A 101 3.85 -4.07 6.71
N SER A 102 3.29 -2.86 6.58
CA SER A 102 1.83 -2.64 6.65
C SER A 102 1.08 -3.51 5.64
N LYS A 103 1.56 -3.57 4.41
CA LYS A 103 0.97 -4.38 3.34
C LYS A 103 1.03 -5.87 3.64
N SER A 104 2.05 -6.35 4.33
CA SER A 104 2.14 -7.76 4.74
C SER A 104 1.02 -8.13 5.72
N TYR A 105 0.68 -7.23 6.65
CA TYR A 105 -0.42 -7.43 7.59
C TYR A 105 -1.80 -7.35 6.94
N ASP A 106 -1.99 -6.48 5.95
CA ASP A 106 -3.20 -6.50 5.11
C ASP A 106 -3.35 -7.87 4.41
N LYS A 107 -2.26 -8.46 3.91
CA LYS A 107 -2.28 -9.80 3.30
C LYS A 107 -2.59 -10.91 4.30
N LYS A 108 -2.12 -10.81 5.56
CA LYS A 108 -2.51 -11.74 6.63
C LYS A 108 -4.01 -11.70 6.89
N LEU A 109 -4.58 -10.49 6.95
CA LEU A 109 -6.02 -10.32 7.09
C LEU A 109 -6.80 -10.90 5.91
N LEU A 110 -6.35 -10.65 4.68
CA LEU A 110 -6.97 -11.22 3.49
C LEU A 110 -6.86 -12.76 3.43
N ALA A 111 -5.83 -13.36 4.03
CA ALA A 111 -5.67 -14.82 4.06
C ALA A 111 -6.71 -15.51 4.95
N ILE A 112 -7.27 -14.81 5.94
CA ILE A 112 -8.32 -15.34 6.82
C ILE A 112 -9.73 -14.98 6.37
N PHE A 113 -9.87 -14.20 5.29
CA PHE A 113 -11.18 -13.93 4.69
C PHE A 113 -11.76 -15.21 4.09
N ASN A 114 -13.05 -15.42 4.30
CA ASN A 114 -13.79 -16.41 3.52
C ASN A 114 -14.00 -15.92 2.07
N GLU A 115 -14.54 -16.80 1.23
CA GLU A 115 -14.71 -16.50 -0.20
C GLU A 115 -15.57 -15.25 -0.45
N ASN A 116 -16.64 -15.06 0.31
CA ASN A 116 -17.54 -13.91 0.15
C ASN A 116 -16.86 -12.61 0.57
N GLN A 117 -16.09 -12.63 1.66
CA GLN A 117 -15.31 -11.49 2.15
C GLN A 117 -14.24 -11.08 1.13
N TYR A 118 -13.47 -12.05 0.62
CA TYR A 118 -12.44 -11.77 -0.37
C TYR A 118 -13.03 -11.28 -1.70
N ARG A 119 -14.16 -11.85 -2.14
CA ARG A 119 -14.88 -11.39 -3.33
C ARG A 119 -15.36 -9.94 -3.18
N ARG A 120 -15.89 -9.58 -2.00
CA ARG A 120 -16.27 -8.20 -1.68
C ARG A 120 -15.07 -7.27 -1.72
N TYR A 121 -13.94 -7.66 -1.13
CA TYR A 121 -12.70 -6.89 -1.18
C TYR A 121 -12.26 -6.62 -2.62
N VAL A 122 -12.20 -7.66 -3.46
CA VAL A 122 -11.85 -7.53 -4.89
C VAL A 122 -12.83 -6.61 -5.63
N GLY A 123 -14.12 -6.68 -5.32
CA GLY A 123 -15.14 -5.79 -5.87
C GLY A 123 -14.84 -4.32 -5.57
N LEU A 124 -14.66 -3.99 -4.28
CA LEU A 124 -14.34 -2.64 -3.84
C LEU A 124 -13.05 -2.11 -4.46
N CYS A 125 -11.99 -2.92 -4.53
CA CYS A 125 -10.73 -2.51 -5.17
C CYS A 125 -10.93 -2.15 -6.65
N ARG A 126 -11.76 -2.92 -7.37
CA ARG A 126 -12.02 -2.68 -8.80
C ARG A 126 -12.86 -1.43 -9.04
N GLU A 127 -13.79 -1.10 -8.14
CA GLU A 127 -14.60 0.11 -8.24
C GLU A 127 -13.75 1.39 -8.23
N ILE A 128 -12.59 1.36 -7.59
CA ILE A 128 -11.63 2.48 -7.53
C ILE A 128 -10.34 2.21 -8.30
N PHE A 129 -10.37 1.26 -9.25
CA PHE A 129 -9.25 0.93 -10.15
C PHE A 129 -7.94 0.55 -9.45
N LEU A 130 -8.02 0.00 -8.23
CA LEU A 130 -6.88 -0.55 -7.49
C LEU A 130 -6.67 -2.03 -7.77
N LYS A 131 -5.42 -2.47 -7.68
CA LYS A 131 -5.02 -3.87 -7.86
C LYS A 131 -5.24 -4.64 -6.55
N PRO A 132 -6.09 -5.68 -6.51
CA PRO A 132 -6.27 -6.49 -5.32
C PRO A 132 -4.98 -7.19 -4.89
N LEU A 133 -4.73 -7.23 -3.59
CA LEU A 133 -3.68 -8.04 -2.97
C LEU A 133 -4.15 -9.49 -2.82
N VAL A 134 -3.19 -10.41 -2.89
CA VAL A 134 -3.43 -11.82 -2.57
C VAL A 134 -3.04 -12.06 -1.12
N GLY A 135 -3.92 -12.70 -0.36
CA GLY A 135 -3.65 -13.08 1.02
C GLY A 135 -2.47 -14.05 1.13
N ILE A 136 -1.68 -13.90 2.17
CA ILE A 136 -0.57 -14.81 2.50
C ILE A 136 -0.83 -15.32 3.92
N PRO A 137 -0.95 -16.65 4.12
CA PRO A 137 -1.12 -17.22 5.45
C PRO A 137 0.03 -16.82 6.38
N ASP A 138 -0.27 -16.78 7.68
CA ASP A 138 0.74 -16.65 8.74
C ASP A 138 1.75 -17.80 8.72
#